data_AF-A0AAV7V3B0-F1
#
_entry.id   AF-A0AAV7V3B0-F1
#
_cell.length_a   1.000
_cell.length_b   1.000
_cell.length_c   1.000
_cell.angle_alpha   90.00
_cell.angle_beta   90.00
_cell.angle_gamma   90.00
#
_symmetry.space_group_name_H-M   'P 1'
#
loop_
_entity.id
_entity.type
_entity.pdbx_description
1 polymer ?
#
loop_
_entity_poly.entity_id
_entity_poly.type
_entity_poly.pdbx_seq_one_letter_code
_entity_poly.pdbx_strand_id
1 'polypeptide(L)'
;MVHNHEQAQKESRKVKLANRQLQLSIKKVVKSCQDIGTRIASMETRFEELETEVRVATAQTASQGQQISDIQWKLEDAENRQRRNNLRILGIAEDLEGQDTRTYIASLFKKAFPDLMGWDWEKEVQRAH
;
A
#
# COMPACT_ATOMS: atom_id res chain seq x y z
N MET A 1 -87.17 -14.16 8.38
CA MET A 1 -86.07 -14.91 9.04
C MET A 1 -85.08 -15.54 8.06
N VAL A 2 -85.51 -16.18 6.96
CA VAL A 2 -84.62 -16.87 6.00
C VAL A 2 -83.62 -15.92 5.30
N HIS A 3 -84.04 -14.72 4.90
CA HIS A 3 -83.18 -13.76 4.19
C HIS A 3 -82.00 -13.24 5.03
N ASN A 4 -82.22 -13.01 6.33
CA ASN A 4 -81.16 -12.61 7.26
C ASN A 4 -80.13 -13.73 7.48
N HIS A 5 -80.56 -14.99 7.42
CA HIS A 5 -79.67 -16.14 7.57
C HIS A 5 -78.75 -16.31 6.36
N GLU A 6 -79.26 -16.12 5.14
CA GLU A 6 -78.46 -16.13 3.91
C GLU A 6 -77.44 -14.98 3.85
N GLN A 7 -77.83 -13.77 4.27
CA GLN A 7 -76.90 -12.63 4.37
C GLN A 7 -75.76 -12.91 5.36
N ALA A 8 -76.08 -13.41 6.55
CA ALA A 8 -75.07 -13.77 7.55
C ALA A 8 -74.11 -14.87 7.06
N GLN A 9 -74.61 -15.87 6.31
CA GLN A 9 -73.75 -16.89 5.71
C GLN A 9 -72.83 -16.32 4.62
N LYS A 10 -73.31 -15.39 3.79
CA LYS A 10 -72.47 -14.70 2.78
C LYS A 10 -71.37 -13.88 3.43
N GLU A 11 -71.67 -13.13 4.48
CA GLU A 11 -70.66 -12.35 5.22
C GLU A 11 -69.64 -13.24 5.91
N SER A 12 -70.08 -14.33 6.56
CA SER A 12 -69.18 -15.31 7.17
C SER A 12 -68.20 -15.92 6.16
N ARG A 13 -68.65 -16.20 4.92
CA ARG A 13 -67.78 -16.68 3.84
C ARG A 13 -66.76 -15.63 3.41
N LYS A 14 -67.17 -14.36 3.26
CA LYS A 14 -66.26 -13.25 2.92
C LYS A 14 -65.17 -13.07 3.98
N VAL A 15 -65.55 -13.09 5.27
CA VAL A 15 -64.60 -12.98 6.39
C VAL A 15 -63.62 -14.14 6.39
N LYS A 16 -64.09 -15.38 6.18
CA LYS A 16 -63.20 -16.56 6.07
C LYS A 16 -62.21 -16.44 4.91
N LEU A 17 -62.66 -15.94 3.76
CA LEU A 17 -61.79 -15.74 2.60
C LEU A 17 -60.72 -14.67 2.88
N ALA A 18 -61.12 -13.54 3.46
CA ALA A 18 -60.20 -12.47 3.86
C ALA A 18 -59.16 -12.95 4.88
N ASN A 19 -59.59 -13.72 5.89
CA ASN A 19 -58.67 -14.32 6.86
C ASN A 19 -57.67 -15.27 6.20
N ARG A 20 -58.11 -16.08 5.23
CA ARG A 20 -57.20 -16.96 4.48
C ARG A 20 -56.17 -16.15 3.68
N GLN A 21 -56.60 -15.06 3.05
CA GLN A 21 -55.72 -14.18 2.30
C GLN A 21 -54.69 -13.47 3.20
N LEU A 22 -55.12 -13.01 4.38
CA LEU A 22 -54.24 -12.44 5.40
C LEU A 22 -53.20 -13.45 5.88
N GLN A 23 -53.63 -14.68 6.19
CA GLN A 23 -52.71 -15.76 6.60
C GLN A 23 -51.65 -16.06 5.54
N LEU A 24 -52.03 -16.08 4.26
CA LEU A 24 -51.08 -16.26 3.16
C LEU A 24 -50.09 -15.09 3.07
N SER A 25 -50.57 -13.86 3.24
CA SER A 25 -49.74 -12.66 3.19
C SER A 25 -48.75 -12.61 4.36
N ILE A 26 -49.20 -12.94 5.57
CA ILE A 26 -48.35 -13.06 6.76
C ILE A 26 -47.27 -14.12 6.54
N LYS A 27 -47.61 -15.29 6.01
CA LYS A 27 -46.62 -16.34 5.72
C LYS A 27 -45.56 -15.87 4.72
N LYS A 28 -45.94 -15.10 3.69
CA LYS A 28 -44.99 -14.52 2.74
C LYS A 28 -44.06 -13.51 3.41
N VAL A 29 -44.60 -12.63 4.26
CA VAL A 29 -43.80 -11.65 5.01
C VAL A 29 -42.83 -12.35 5.96
N VAL A 30 -43.29 -13.34 6.74
CA VAL A 30 -42.44 -14.12 7.65
C VAL A 30 -41.29 -14.78 6.89
N LYS A 31 -41.59 -15.41 5.74
CA LYS A 31 -40.54 -16.00 4.89
C LYS A 31 -39.55 -14.95 4.40
N SER A 32 -40.04 -13.81 3.91
CA SER A 32 -39.16 -12.71 3.47
C SER A 32 -38.28 -12.18 4.60
N CYS A 33 -38.81 -12.07 5.82
CA CYS A 33 -38.02 -11.65 6.99
C CYS A 33 -36.95 -12.69 7.34
N GLN A 34 -37.25 -13.98 7.24
CA GLN A 34 -36.27 -15.06 7.44
C GLN A 34 -35.16 -15.00 6.38
N ASP A 35 -35.52 -14.84 5.11
CA ASP A 35 -34.58 -14.73 3.99
C ASP A 35 -33.69 -13.48 4.11
N ILE A 36 -34.23 -12.37 4.62
CA ILE A 36 -33.44 -11.17 4.92
C ILE A 36 -32.50 -11.42 6.09
N GLY A 37 -32.98 -12.08 7.15
CA GLY A 37 -32.16 -12.41 8.33
C GLY A 37 -30.95 -13.28 7.98
N THR A 38 -31.11 -14.28 7.12
CA THR A 38 -29.99 -15.13 6.68
C THR A 38 -28.98 -14.35 5.83
N ARG A 39 -29.47 -13.45 4.96
CA ARG A 39 -28.60 -12.58 4.16
C ARG A 39 -27.82 -11.59 5.02
N ILE A 40 -28.45 -11.01 6.05
CA ILE A 40 -27.78 -10.11 7.00
C ILE A 40 -26.68 -10.85 7.75
N ALA A 41 -26.98 -12.02 8.31
CA ALA A 41 -25.97 -12.83 9.02
C ALA A 41 -24.77 -13.17 8.12
N SER A 42 -25.02 -13.55 6.85
CA SER A 42 -23.94 -13.79 5.89
C SER A 42 -23.15 -12.53 5.56
N MET A 43 -23.79 -11.36 5.49
CA MET A 43 -23.10 -10.09 5.26
C MET A 43 -22.26 -9.70 6.47
N GLU A 44 -22.74 -9.91 7.69
CA GLU A 44 -22.00 -9.63 8.93
C GLU A 44 -20.71 -10.44 8.99
N THR A 45 -20.77 -11.76 8.74
CA THR A 45 -19.55 -12.61 8.70
C THR A 45 -18.55 -12.13 7.66
N ARG A 46 -19.01 -11.80 6.45
CA ARG A 46 -18.12 -11.28 5.39
C ARG A 46 -17.54 -9.92 5.75
N PHE A 47 -18.26 -9.11 6.51
CA PHE A 47 -17.78 -7.81 6.95
C PHE A 47 -16.68 -7.95 8.00
N GLU A 48 -16.83 -8.88 8.96
CA GLU A 48 -15.80 -9.20 9.96
C GLU A 48 -14.51 -9.74 9.30
N GLU A 49 -14.65 -10.60 8.30
CA GLU A 49 -13.53 -11.11 7.50
C GLU A 49 -12.80 -9.96 6.78
N LEU A 50 -13.54 -9.11 6.06
CA LEU A 50 -12.98 -7.96 5.36
C LEU A 50 -12.30 -6.96 6.31
N GLU A 51 -12.90 -6.68 7.47
CA GLU A 51 -12.31 -5.79 8.46
C GLU A 51 -10.98 -6.34 8.97
N THR A 52 -10.91 -7.66 9.19
CA THR A 52 -9.68 -8.35 9.58
C THR A 52 -8.61 -8.25 8.49
N GLU A 53 -8.98 -8.53 7.24
CA GLU A 53 -8.06 -8.43 6.09
C GLU A 53 -7.52 -7.02 5.91
N VAL A 54 -8.38 -6.00 5.96
CA VAL A 54 -8.00 -4.58 5.87
C VAL A 54 -7.03 -4.21 6.99
N ARG A 55 -7.28 -4.66 8.22
CA ARG A 55 -6.38 -4.41 9.35
C ARG A 55 -5.00 -5.02 9.13
N VAL A 56 -4.95 -6.26 8.65
CA VAL A 56 -3.69 -6.96 8.35
C VAL A 56 -2.93 -6.27 7.22
N ALA A 57 -3.62 -5.96 6.12
CA ALA A 57 -3.02 -5.29 4.97
C ALA A 57 -2.46 -3.90 5.34
N THR A 58 -3.18 -3.16 6.18
CA THR A 58 -2.73 -1.84 6.67
C THR A 58 -1.46 -1.97 7.51
N ALA A 59 -1.41 -2.94 8.43
CA ALA A 59 -0.23 -3.19 9.26
C ALA A 59 0.98 -3.62 8.42
N GLN A 60 0.77 -4.49 7.42
CA GLN A 60 1.82 -4.93 6.51
C GLN A 60 2.37 -3.77 5.67
N THR A 61 1.47 -2.93 5.13
CA THR A 61 1.86 -1.76 4.33
C THR A 61 2.68 -0.78 5.16
N ALA A 62 2.28 -0.52 6.41
CA ALA A 62 3.05 0.33 7.32
C ALA A 62 4.44 -0.26 7.62
N SER A 63 4.52 -1.56 7.89
CA SER A 63 5.78 -2.25 8.14
C SER A 63 6.72 -2.22 6.92
N GLN A 64 6.18 -2.46 5.72
CA GLN A 64 6.94 -2.38 4.47
C GLN A 64 7.43 -0.96 4.20
N GLY A 65 6.60 0.06 4.47
CA GLY A 65 7.01 1.47 4.36
C GLY A 65 8.21 1.79 5.25
N GLN A 66 8.21 1.30 6.50
CA GLN A 66 9.34 1.47 7.40
C GLN A 66 10.61 0.76 6.88
N GLN A 67 10.48 -0.48 6.40
CA GLN A 67 11.61 -1.24 5.86
C GLN A 67 12.23 -0.55 4.64
N ILE A 68 11.39 -0.01 3.74
CA ILE A 68 11.86 0.75 2.57
C ILE A 68 12.64 1.98 3.03
N SER A 69 12.12 2.75 3.97
CA SER A 69 12.81 3.92 4.54
C SER A 69 14.17 3.52 5.12
N ASP A 70 14.22 2.46 5.94
CA ASP A 70 15.47 2.00 6.57
C ASP A 70 16.50 1.55 5.52
N ILE A 71 16.06 0.89 4.44
CA ILE A 71 16.94 0.49 3.34
C ILE A 71 17.46 1.70 2.57
N GLN A 72 16.61 2.69 2.30
CA GLN A 72 17.02 3.93 1.63
C GLN A 72 18.09 4.66 2.43
N TRP A 73 17.90 4.79 3.75
CA TRP A 73 18.89 5.40 4.65
C TRP A 73 20.22 4.64 4.63
N LYS A 74 20.18 3.30 4.69
CA LYS A 74 21.40 2.48 4.63
C LYS A 74 22.11 2.60 3.28
N LEU A 75 21.35 2.67 2.19
CA LEU A 75 21.89 2.83 0.84
C LEU A 75 22.58 4.19 0.69
N GLU A 76 21.92 5.27 1.15
CA GLU A 76 22.49 6.61 1.12
C GLU A 76 23.79 6.69 1.95
N ASP A 77 23.81 6.15 3.16
CA ASP A 77 25.02 6.09 3.99
C ASP A 77 26.13 5.28 3.32
N ALA A 78 25.81 4.14 2.70
CA ALA A 78 26.77 3.32 1.97
C ALA A 78 27.35 4.06 0.76
N GLU A 79 26.51 4.72 -0.05
CA GLU A 79 26.96 5.51 -1.19
C GLU A 79 27.84 6.69 -0.75
N ASN A 80 27.45 7.40 0.30
CA ASN A 80 28.21 8.51 0.85
C ASN A 80 29.57 8.06 1.40
N ARG A 81 29.62 6.90 2.09
CA ARG A 81 30.89 6.30 2.54
C ARG A 81 31.78 5.88 1.37
N GLN A 82 31.19 5.30 0.34
CA GLN A 82 31.91 4.88 -0.87
C GLN A 82 32.49 6.09 -1.62
N ARG A 83 31.76 7.21 -1.69
CA ARG A 83 32.17 8.43 -2.39
C ARG A 83 32.96 9.41 -1.52
N ARG A 84 33.14 9.14 -0.22
CA ARG A 84 33.74 10.07 0.75
C ARG A 84 35.12 10.59 0.34
N ASN A 85 35.91 9.73 -0.30
CA ASN A 85 37.27 10.06 -0.73
C ASN A 85 37.35 10.41 -2.21
N ASN A 86 36.21 10.55 -2.90
CA ASN A 86 36.16 10.95 -4.29
C ASN A 86 36.12 12.48 -4.39
N LEU A 87 37.01 13.04 -5.19
CA LEU A 87 37.00 14.46 -5.52
C LEU A 87 36.48 14.63 -6.95
N ARG A 88 35.64 15.65 -7.16
CA ARG A 88 35.20 16.07 -8.50
C ARG A 88 35.90 17.36 -8.86
N ILE A 89 36.73 17.32 -9.89
CA ILE A 89 37.47 18.47 -10.41
C ILE A 89 36.76 18.94 -11.67
N LEU A 90 36.49 20.24 -11.79
CA LEU A 90 35.76 20.85 -12.90
C LEU A 90 36.66 21.87 -13.59
N GLY A 91 36.43 22.09 -14.89
CA GLY A 91 37.17 23.10 -15.67
C GLY A 91 38.50 22.62 -16.27
N ILE A 92 38.75 21.31 -16.28
CA ILE A 92 39.83 20.71 -17.06
C ILE A 92 39.34 20.59 -18.51
N ALA A 93 40.12 21.08 -19.46
CA ALA A 93 39.81 20.92 -20.88
C ALA A 93 39.92 19.44 -21.29
N GLU A 94 39.02 18.97 -22.15
CA GLU A 94 39.04 17.60 -22.67
C GLU A 94 40.39 17.28 -23.34
N ASP A 95 40.83 16.02 -23.23
CA ASP A 95 42.12 15.49 -23.71
C ASP A 95 43.40 16.07 -23.09
N LEU A 96 43.30 17.05 -22.18
CA LEU A 96 44.48 17.65 -21.53
C LEU A 96 45.28 16.66 -20.67
N GLU A 97 44.59 15.66 -20.15
CA GLU A 97 45.13 14.60 -19.30
C GLU A 97 45.89 13.50 -20.07
N GLY A 98 45.74 13.45 -21.39
CA GLY A 98 46.42 12.48 -22.24
C GLY A 98 45.93 11.04 -22.01
N GLN A 99 46.85 10.07 -22.06
CA GLN A 99 46.51 8.65 -21.93
C GLN A 99 46.39 8.16 -20.47
N ASP A 100 46.87 8.94 -19.49
CA ASP A 100 46.88 8.54 -18.08
C ASP A 100 46.42 9.69 -17.17
N THR A 101 45.10 9.73 -16.96
CA THR A 101 44.43 10.68 -16.06
C THR A 101 44.96 10.62 -14.64
N ARG A 102 45.39 9.45 -14.15
CA ARG A 102 45.89 9.31 -12.78
C ARG A 102 47.22 10.02 -12.61
N THR A 103 48.15 9.79 -13.52
CA THR A 103 49.45 10.48 -13.50
C THR A 103 49.28 11.99 -13.69
N TYR A 104 48.36 12.41 -14.58
CA TYR A 104 48.04 13.82 -14.75
C TYR A 104 47.56 14.47 -13.45
N ILE A 105 46.56 13.90 -12.77
CA ILE A 105 46.01 14.44 -11.52
C ILE A 105 47.06 14.44 -10.39
N ALA A 106 47.87 13.39 -10.26
CA ALA A 106 48.95 13.36 -9.28
C ALA A 106 49.96 14.51 -9.51
N SER A 107 50.30 14.78 -10.77
CA SER A 107 51.17 15.90 -11.13
C SER A 107 50.53 17.27 -10.86
N LEU A 108 49.21 17.39 -11.08
CA LEU A 108 48.44 18.59 -10.83
C LEU A 108 48.42 18.91 -9.34
N PHE A 109 48.14 17.92 -8.49
CA PHE A 109 48.14 18.11 -7.04
C PHE A 109 49.52 18.43 -6.47
N LYS A 110 50.58 17.79 -6.98
CA LYS A 110 51.96 18.13 -6.61
C LYS A 110 52.32 19.58 -6.92
N LYS A 111 51.83 20.12 -8.04
CA LYS A 111 52.02 21.53 -8.43
C LYS A 111 51.14 22.48 -7.60
N ALA A 112 49.90 22.09 -7.32
CA ALA A 112 48.94 22.93 -6.60
C ALA A 112 49.22 23.01 -5.09
N PHE A 113 49.77 21.93 -4.51
CA PHE A 113 50.03 21.79 -3.08
C PHE A 113 51.49 21.36 -2.81
N PRO A 114 52.49 22.21 -3.11
CA PRO A 114 53.90 21.85 -2.97
C PRO A 114 54.35 21.65 -1.51
N ASP A 115 53.67 22.30 -0.55
CA ASP A 115 54.04 22.29 0.87
C ASP A 115 53.43 21.14 1.67
N LEU A 116 52.64 20.27 1.03
CA LEU A 116 52.08 19.07 1.65
C LEU A 116 53.18 18.01 1.81
N MET A 117 54.03 18.20 2.82
CA MET A 117 55.15 17.31 3.12
C MET A 117 54.67 15.88 3.45
N GLY A 118 55.32 14.89 2.86
CA GLY A 118 55.08 13.47 3.16
C GLY A 118 53.96 12.82 2.34
N TRP A 119 53.30 13.54 1.43
CA TRP A 119 52.32 12.96 0.51
C TRP A 119 52.94 12.59 -0.84
N ASP A 120 52.86 11.29 -1.15
CA ASP A 120 53.22 10.74 -2.46
C ASP A 120 51.95 10.62 -3.30
N TRP A 121 51.59 11.69 -4.00
CA TRP A 121 50.35 11.78 -4.77
C TRP A 121 50.16 10.66 -5.80
N GLU A 122 51.25 10.05 -6.30
CA GLU A 122 51.17 8.90 -7.20
C GLU A 122 50.64 7.64 -6.49
N LYS A 123 50.90 7.50 -5.18
CA LYS A 123 50.40 6.39 -4.36
C LYS A 123 49.06 6.68 -3.70
N GLU A 124 48.82 7.94 -3.33
CA GLU A 124 47.60 8.34 -2.63
C GLU A 124 46.37 8.41 -3.56
N VAL A 125 46.57 8.72 -4.85
CA VAL A 125 45.47 8.66 -5.83
C VAL A 125 45.24 7.20 -6.25
N GLN A 126 44.16 6.60 -5.77
CA GLN A 126 43.80 5.20 -6.08
C GLN A 126 43.26 5.03 -7.50
N ARG A 127 42.44 5.97 -7.98
CA ARG A 127 41.82 5.96 -9.31
C ARG A 127 41.49 7.38 -9.75
N ALA A 128 41.72 7.68 -11.02
CA ALA A 128 41.22 8.87 -11.69
C ALA A 128 40.59 8.45 -13.02
N HIS A 129 39.56 9.18 -13.44
CA HIS A 129 38.77 8.97 -14.65
C HIS A 129 38.23 10.31 -15.12
#